data_AF-A0A257LNB6-F1
#
_entry.id   AF-A0A257LNB6-F1
#
_cell.length_a   1.000
_cell.length_b   1.000
_cell.length_c   1.000
_cell.angle_alpha   90.00
_cell.angle_beta   90.00
_cell.angle_gamma   90.00
#
_symmetry.space_group_name_H-M   'P 1'
#
loop_
_entity.id
_entity.type
_entity.pdbx_description
1 polymer ?
#
loop_
_entity_poly.entity_id
_entity_poly.type
_entity_poly.pdbx_seq_one_letter_code
_entity_poly.pdbx_strand_id
1 'polypeptide(L)'
;KPMQGHGLMQAIARTNRIWRDKPGGLIVDYIGIGEELKKAIKQYTRDANSDREPVDTSGQALKILLDTMDVLRKEFFHGFEYGGFHNPKKALSLLGPAMEHLLQVDPEVDDKGRNRGIRSFLDQVAKLTKAQALAGTLDAAMALREEIAFFQALRISLIKLTRAGEWRSRVEKEAALKQLVA
;
A
#
# COMPACT_ATOMS: atom_id res chain seq x y z
N LYS A 1 -34.30 -16.44 -0.14
CA LYS A 1 -33.51 -17.66 0.19
C LYS A 1 -32.07 -17.38 -0.23
N PRO A 2 -31.07 -17.45 0.67
CA PRO A 2 -29.68 -17.12 0.32
C PRO A 2 -29.16 -18.05 -0.79
N MET A 3 -28.34 -17.51 -1.70
CA MET A 3 -27.74 -18.28 -2.80
C MET A 3 -26.68 -19.25 -2.24
N GLN A 4 -26.66 -20.49 -2.73
CA GLN A 4 -25.79 -21.55 -2.22
C GLN A 4 -25.14 -22.36 -3.37
N GLY A 5 -24.01 -23.00 -3.08
CA GLY A 5 -23.35 -23.94 -3.99
C GLY A 5 -22.98 -23.35 -5.36
N HIS A 6 -23.32 -24.06 -6.44
CA HIS A 6 -22.95 -23.71 -7.81
C HIS A 6 -23.50 -22.34 -8.26
N GLY A 7 -24.72 -21.98 -7.85
CA GLY A 7 -25.33 -20.70 -8.19
C GLY A 7 -24.58 -19.51 -7.58
N LEU A 8 -24.07 -19.68 -6.36
CA LEU A 8 -23.20 -18.70 -5.72
C LEU A 8 -21.87 -18.57 -6.48
N MET A 9 -21.23 -19.69 -6.84
CA MET A 9 -19.96 -19.66 -7.57
C MET A 9 -20.06 -19.02 -8.96
N GLN A 10 -21.17 -19.26 -9.68
CA GLN A 10 -21.42 -18.62 -10.98
C GLN A 10 -21.60 -17.11 -10.87
N ALA A 11 -22.32 -16.64 -9.84
CA ALA A 11 -22.48 -15.22 -9.57
C ALA A 11 -21.13 -14.54 -9.28
N ILE A 12 -20.25 -15.23 -8.53
CA ILE A 12 -18.91 -14.75 -8.19
C ILE A 12 -18.00 -14.70 -9.41
N ALA A 13 -17.94 -15.77 -10.20
CA ALA A 13 -17.11 -15.85 -11.40
C ALA A 13 -17.43 -14.72 -12.40
N ARG A 14 -18.70 -14.30 -12.47
CA ARG A 14 -19.13 -13.17 -13.30
C ARG A 14 -18.49 -11.85 -12.89
N THR A 15 -18.16 -11.68 -11.61
CA THR A 15 -17.53 -10.45 -11.10
C THR A 15 -16.02 -10.36 -11.38
N ASN A 16 -15.35 -11.49 -11.64
CA ASN A 16 -13.90 -11.57 -11.81
C ASN A 16 -13.45 -11.78 -13.28
N ARG A 17 -14.19 -11.23 -14.24
CA ARG A 17 -13.80 -11.23 -15.67
C ARG A 17 -12.68 -10.22 -15.91
N ILE A 18 -11.62 -10.64 -16.62
CA ILE A 18 -10.44 -9.81 -16.93
C ILE A 18 -10.87 -8.61 -17.79
N TRP A 19 -10.61 -7.40 -17.30
CA TRP A 19 -10.84 -6.14 -18.02
C TRP A 19 -9.70 -5.17 -17.72
N ARG A 20 -9.36 -4.34 -18.72
CA ARG A 20 -8.08 -3.61 -18.92
C ARG A 20 -7.35 -3.12 -17.66
N ASP A 21 -8.06 -2.64 -16.62
CA ASP A 21 -7.46 -2.12 -15.38
C ASP A 21 -8.16 -2.61 -14.08
N LYS A 22 -8.88 -3.74 -14.11
CA LYS A 22 -9.58 -4.27 -12.92
C LYS A 22 -8.66 -5.21 -12.14
N PRO A 23 -8.15 -4.84 -10.94
CA PRO A 23 -7.23 -5.68 -10.17
C PRO A 23 -7.89 -6.95 -9.60
N GLY A 24 -9.23 -6.99 -9.54
CA GLY A 24 -10.00 -8.16 -9.12
C GLY A 24 -11.49 -7.84 -8.91
N GLY A 25 -12.31 -8.87 -8.66
CA GLY A 25 -13.71 -8.72 -8.24
C GLY A 25 -13.84 -8.44 -6.73
N LEU A 26 -14.47 -7.33 -6.37
CA LEU A 26 -14.87 -7.06 -4.98
C LEU A 26 -16.32 -7.54 -4.77
N ILE A 27 -16.54 -8.30 -3.71
CA ILE A 27 -17.86 -8.77 -3.27
C ILE A 27 -18.10 -8.22 -1.88
N VAL A 28 -19.22 -7.53 -1.69
CA VAL A 28 -19.63 -7.00 -0.39
C VAL A 28 -20.83 -7.80 0.10
N ASP A 29 -20.68 -8.45 1.24
CA ASP A 29 -21.71 -9.27 1.85
C ASP A 29 -22.46 -8.49 2.94
N TYR A 30 -23.77 -8.32 2.74
CA TYR A 30 -24.67 -7.66 3.69
C TYR A 30 -25.64 -8.65 4.36
N ILE A 31 -25.58 -9.93 4.01
CA ILE A 31 -26.59 -10.95 4.37
C ILE A 31 -25.94 -12.13 5.14
N GLY A 32 -24.62 -12.24 5.14
CA GLY A 32 -23.86 -13.27 5.87
C GLY A 32 -23.66 -14.56 5.08
N ILE A 33 -23.37 -14.47 3.78
CA ILE A 33 -23.08 -15.60 2.88
C ILE A 33 -21.64 -16.13 2.98
N GLY A 34 -20.81 -15.58 3.86
CA GLY A 34 -19.39 -15.93 3.99
C GLY A 34 -19.13 -17.43 4.21
N GLU A 35 -19.92 -18.09 5.06
CA GLU A 35 -19.78 -19.53 5.34
C GLU A 35 -20.21 -20.40 4.15
N GLU A 36 -21.33 -20.07 3.50
CA GLU A 36 -21.79 -20.72 2.26
C GLU A 36 -20.78 -20.54 1.13
N LEU A 37 -20.16 -19.35 1.05
CA LEU A 37 -19.09 -19.06 0.10
C LEU A 37 -17.85 -19.92 0.36
N LYS A 38 -17.40 -19.98 1.61
CA LYS A 38 -16.25 -20.81 2.00
C LYS A 38 -16.49 -22.28 1.68
N LYS A 39 -17.71 -22.79 1.94
CA LYS A 39 -18.14 -24.15 1.57
C LYS A 39 -18.14 -24.36 0.06
N ALA A 40 -18.69 -23.42 -0.71
CA ALA A 40 -18.76 -23.51 -2.17
C ALA A 40 -17.37 -23.50 -2.83
N ILE A 41 -16.46 -22.65 -2.35
CA ILE A 41 -15.04 -22.66 -2.78
C ILE A 41 -14.41 -24.00 -2.45
N LYS A 42 -14.53 -24.48 -1.21
CA LYS A 42 -13.93 -25.76 -0.78
C LYS A 42 -14.44 -26.97 -1.56
N GLN A 43 -15.70 -26.95 -2.01
CA GLN A 43 -16.26 -28.00 -2.86
C GLN A 43 -15.64 -27.97 -4.26
N TYR A 44 -15.58 -26.78 -4.88
CA TYR A 44 -14.99 -26.60 -6.21
C TYR A 44 -13.50 -26.92 -6.26
N THR A 45 -12.74 -26.55 -5.22
CA THR A 45 -11.29 -26.81 -5.13
C THR A 45 -10.99 -28.31 -4.98
N ARG A 46 -11.85 -29.04 -4.24
CA ARG A 46 -11.80 -30.52 -4.15
C ARG A 46 -12.13 -31.20 -5.48
N ASP A 47 -13.18 -30.73 -6.18
CA ASP A 47 -13.59 -31.28 -7.49
C ASP A 47 -12.53 -31.02 -8.58
N ALA A 48 -11.72 -29.97 -8.43
CA ALA A 48 -10.62 -29.61 -9.33
C ALA A 48 -9.29 -30.34 -9.04
N ASN A 49 -9.25 -31.35 -8.16
CA ASN A 49 -8.02 -32.04 -7.73
C ASN A 49 -6.92 -31.08 -7.22
N SER A 50 -7.34 -29.92 -6.70
CA SER A 50 -6.43 -28.94 -6.12
C SER A 50 -6.52 -29.09 -4.61
N ASP A 51 -5.50 -29.66 -3.99
CA ASP A 51 -5.42 -29.85 -2.54
C ASP A 51 -5.14 -28.53 -1.78
N ARG A 52 -5.64 -27.41 -2.31
CA ARG A 52 -5.42 -26.08 -1.75
C ARG A 52 -6.56 -25.80 -0.78
N GLU A 53 -6.25 -25.80 0.51
CA GLU A 53 -7.14 -25.20 1.50
C GLU A 53 -7.51 -23.78 1.09
N PRO A 54 -8.71 -23.26 1.46
CA PRO A 54 -9.02 -21.85 1.32
C PRO A 54 -7.90 -21.06 2.01
N VAL A 55 -7.01 -20.48 1.22
CA VAL A 55 -5.84 -19.77 1.74
C VAL A 55 -6.40 -18.63 2.58
N ASP A 56 -6.09 -18.62 3.89
CA ASP A 56 -6.34 -17.44 4.72
C ASP A 56 -5.39 -16.33 4.26
N THR A 57 -5.79 -15.68 3.17
CA THR A 57 -5.06 -14.59 2.54
C THR A 57 -5.07 -13.35 3.42
N SER A 58 -6.12 -13.16 4.21
CA SER A 58 -6.29 -11.97 5.07
C SER A 58 -5.40 -12.04 6.30
N GLY A 59 -5.32 -13.18 7.00
CA GLY A 59 -4.44 -13.36 8.14
C GLY A 59 -2.95 -13.29 7.76
N GLN A 60 -2.55 -13.93 6.66
CA GLN A 60 -1.19 -13.83 6.14
C GLN A 60 -0.84 -12.42 5.67
N ALA A 61 -1.77 -11.74 5.00
CA ALA A 61 -1.58 -10.35 4.60
C ALA A 61 -1.47 -9.41 5.80
N LEU A 62 -2.22 -9.66 6.90
CA LEU A 62 -2.10 -8.87 8.12
C LEU A 62 -0.70 -9.00 8.72
N LYS A 63 -0.17 -10.23 8.80
CA LYS A 63 1.20 -10.44 9.28
C LYS A 63 2.21 -9.65 8.44
N ILE A 64 2.10 -9.75 7.11
CA ILE A 64 2.97 -9.00 6.20
C ILE A 64 2.83 -7.50 6.41
N LEU A 65 1.61 -6.99 6.61
CA LEU A 65 1.34 -5.57 6.87
C LEU A 65 2.05 -5.11 8.14
N LEU A 66 1.90 -5.85 9.24
CA LEU A 66 2.52 -5.51 10.53
C LEU A 66 4.06 -5.58 10.46
N ASP A 67 4.61 -6.65 9.89
CA ASP A 67 6.06 -6.80 9.70
C ASP A 67 6.63 -5.66 8.84
N THR A 68 5.92 -5.29 7.77
CA THR A 68 6.36 -4.20 6.89
C THR A 68 6.26 -2.83 7.58
N MET A 69 5.24 -2.62 8.42
CA MET A 69 5.12 -1.41 9.24
C MET A 69 6.29 -1.27 10.23
N ASP A 70 6.68 -2.38 10.86
CA ASP A 70 7.82 -2.41 11.77
C ASP A 70 9.13 -2.08 11.05
N VAL A 71 9.34 -2.63 9.84
CA VAL A 71 10.50 -2.31 9.01
C VAL A 71 10.50 -0.83 8.64
N LEU A 72 9.36 -0.26 8.23
CA LEU A 72 9.27 1.17 7.91
C LEU A 72 9.65 2.03 9.13
N ARG A 73 9.13 1.72 10.31
CA ARG A 73 9.45 2.44 11.55
C ARG A 73 10.92 2.33 11.95
N LYS A 74 11.47 1.11 11.94
CA LYS A 74 12.81 0.82 12.49
C LYS A 74 13.95 1.09 11.52
N GLU A 75 13.78 0.83 10.23
CA GLU A 75 14.87 0.94 9.25
C GLU A 75 14.87 2.33 8.57
N PHE A 76 13.69 2.92 8.35
CA PHE A 76 13.58 4.14 7.54
C PHE A 76 13.28 5.42 8.32
N PHE A 77 12.81 5.30 9.55
CA PHE A 77 12.42 6.43 10.41
C PHE A 77 13.09 6.40 11.78
N HIS A 78 14.17 5.64 11.92
CA HIS A 78 14.95 5.63 13.16
C HIS A 78 15.55 7.01 13.43
N GLY A 79 15.15 7.62 14.55
CA GLY A 79 15.60 8.96 14.93
C GLY A 79 14.88 10.11 14.22
N PHE A 80 13.82 9.83 13.44
CA PHE A 80 12.94 10.86 12.87
C PHE A 80 11.53 10.75 13.46
N GLU A 81 11.13 11.75 14.25
CA GLU A 81 9.76 11.82 14.73
C GLU A 81 8.82 12.38 13.66
N TYR A 82 7.99 11.52 13.07
CA TYR A 82 6.92 11.90 12.16
C TYR A 82 5.58 12.10 12.90
N GLY A 83 5.63 12.40 14.21
CA GLY A 83 4.46 12.55 15.06
C GLY A 83 3.50 13.67 14.61
N GLY A 84 2.20 13.38 14.58
CA GLY A 84 1.16 14.34 14.20
C GLY A 84 0.71 14.25 12.73
N PHE A 85 1.02 13.14 12.06
CA PHE A 85 0.46 12.78 10.75
C PHE A 85 -1.08 12.68 10.72
N HIS A 86 -1.74 12.62 11.88
CA HIS A 86 -3.20 12.58 12.00
C HIS A 86 -3.84 13.92 11.60
N ASN A 87 -3.09 15.02 11.71
CA ASN A 87 -3.54 16.34 11.25
C ASN A 87 -3.06 16.57 9.80
N PRO A 88 -3.96 16.75 8.82
CA PRO A 88 -3.59 16.90 7.40
C PRO A 88 -2.58 18.03 7.13
N LYS A 89 -2.68 19.16 7.83
CA LYS A 89 -1.76 20.29 7.64
C LYS A 89 -0.36 19.94 8.12
N LYS A 90 -0.27 19.32 9.30
CA LYS A 90 1.01 18.89 9.88
C LYS A 90 1.60 17.73 9.09
N ALA A 91 0.79 16.78 8.64
CA ALA A 91 1.20 15.69 7.76
C ALA A 91 1.87 16.22 6.49
N LEU A 92 1.28 17.23 5.84
CA LEU A 92 1.85 17.86 4.65
C LEU A 92 3.20 18.53 4.94
N SER A 93 3.30 19.26 6.07
CA SER A 93 4.55 19.89 6.50
C SER A 93 5.64 18.88 6.85
N LEU A 94 5.27 17.67 7.31
CA LEU A 94 6.20 16.59 7.64
C LEU A 94 6.74 15.86 6.41
N LEU A 95 6.07 15.94 5.24
CA LEU A 95 6.53 15.25 4.03
C LEU A 95 7.92 15.70 3.59
N GLY A 96 8.18 17.01 3.57
CA GLY A 96 9.50 17.54 3.16
C GLY A 96 10.64 17.02 4.04
N PRO A 97 10.61 17.25 5.36
CA PRO A 97 11.63 16.74 6.28
C PRO A 97 11.75 15.22 6.27
N ALA A 98 10.63 14.49 6.11
CA ALA A 98 10.67 13.03 5.99
C ALA A 98 11.39 12.57 4.71
N MET A 99 11.20 13.26 3.59
CA MET A 99 11.92 12.96 2.34
C MET A 99 13.42 13.23 2.48
N GLU A 100 13.79 14.33 3.13
CA GLU A 100 15.20 14.66 3.41
C GLU A 100 15.85 13.61 4.32
N HIS A 101 15.15 13.16 5.35
CA HIS A 101 15.63 12.07 6.20
C HIS A 101 15.84 10.77 5.41
N LEU A 102 14.87 10.37 4.57
CA LEU A 102 14.97 9.16 3.76
C LEU A 102 16.14 9.17 2.77
N LEU A 103 16.57 10.34 2.29
CA LEU A 103 17.76 10.46 1.45
C LEU A 103 19.05 10.09 2.20
N GLN A 104 19.08 10.28 3.52
CA GLN A 104 20.24 10.05 4.38
C GLN A 104 20.30 8.61 4.93
N VAL A 105 19.20 7.86 4.89
CA VAL A 105 19.12 6.48 5.43
C VAL A 105 20.09 5.55 4.71
N ASP A 106 20.11 5.60 3.38
CA ASP A 106 21.06 4.87 2.55
C ASP A 106 21.37 5.72 1.31
N PRO A 107 22.42 6.56 1.39
CA PRO A 107 22.78 7.50 0.34
C PRO A 107 23.44 6.83 -0.86
N GLU A 108 23.72 5.52 -0.80
CA GLU A 108 24.33 4.80 -1.92
C GLU A 108 23.40 4.83 -3.13
N VAL A 109 24.03 4.80 -4.30
CA VAL A 109 23.35 4.91 -5.58
C VAL A 109 23.32 3.52 -6.23
N ASP A 110 22.14 3.10 -6.69
CA ASP A 110 22.00 1.86 -7.46
C ASP A 110 22.66 1.97 -8.84
N ASP A 111 22.77 0.84 -9.55
CA ASP A 111 23.34 0.76 -10.92
C ASP A 111 22.67 1.71 -11.93
N LYS A 112 21.54 2.33 -11.58
CA LYS A 112 20.76 3.25 -12.40
C LYS A 112 20.82 4.69 -11.89
N GLY A 113 21.73 5.01 -10.97
CA GLY A 113 21.90 6.36 -10.45
C GLY A 113 20.78 6.82 -9.51
N ARG A 114 20.00 5.91 -8.93
CA ARG A 114 18.94 6.24 -7.96
C ARG A 114 19.37 5.88 -6.54
N ASN A 115 19.03 6.72 -5.58
CA ASN A 115 19.28 6.47 -4.16
C ASN A 115 18.62 5.15 -3.70
N ARG A 116 19.42 4.26 -3.14
CA ARG A 116 19.07 2.90 -2.75
C ARG A 116 18.08 2.89 -1.58
N GLY A 117 18.25 3.79 -0.61
CA GLY A 117 17.31 3.98 0.50
C GLY A 117 15.91 4.36 0.03
N ILE A 118 15.81 5.35 -0.85
CA ILE A 118 14.54 5.74 -1.47
C ILE A 118 13.90 4.55 -2.20
N ARG A 119 14.67 3.81 -3.00
CA ARG A 119 14.13 2.67 -3.73
C ARG A 119 13.59 1.60 -2.77
N SER A 120 14.35 1.24 -1.75
CA SER A 120 13.96 0.26 -0.74
C SER A 120 12.68 0.70 -0.01
N PHE A 121 12.59 1.98 0.35
CA PHE A 121 11.39 2.57 0.95
C PHE A 121 10.16 2.45 0.02
N LEU A 122 10.31 2.84 -1.26
CA LEU A 122 9.23 2.78 -2.25
C LEU A 122 8.70 1.35 -2.44
N ASP A 123 9.59 0.36 -2.41
CA ASP A 123 9.28 -1.06 -2.54
C ASP A 123 8.54 -1.58 -1.28
N GLN A 124 8.97 -1.18 -0.08
CA GLN A 124 8.29 -1.55 1.16
C GLN A 124 6.89 -0.93 1.26
N VAL A 125 6.71 0.35 0.90
CA VAL A 125 5.37 0.96 0.89
C VAL A 125 4.47 0.33 -0.19
N ALA A 126 5.03 -0.13 -1.31
CA ALA A 126 4.27 -0.88 -2.31
C ALA A 126 3.81 -2.25 -1.77
N LYS A 127 4.68 -2.96 -1.04
CA LYS A 127 4.35 -4.22 -0.34
C LYS A 127 3.25 -3.99 0.71
N LEU A 128 3.38 -2.95 1.52
CA LEU A 128 2.40 -2.52 2.53
C LEU A 128 1.02 -2.27 1.90
N THR A 129 0.98 -1.53 0.78
CA THR A 129 -0.27 -1.19 0.09
C THR A 129 -0.99 -2.43 -0.44
N LYS A 130 -0.24 -3.42 -0.96
CA LYS A 130 -0.80 -4.70 -1.39
C LYS A 130 -1.37 -5.50 -0.21
N ALA A 131 -0.63 -5.54 0.90
CA ALA A 131 -1.07 -6.23 2.12
C ALA A 131 -2.33 -5.58 2.71
N GLN A 132 -2.41 -4.23 2.72
CA GLN A 132 -3.57 -3.48 3.16
C GLN A 132 -4.81 -3.77 2.29
N ALA A 133 -4.66 -3.93 0.98
CA ALA A 133 -5.77 -4.27 0.10
C ALA A 133 -6.41 -5.63 0.42
N LEU A 134 -5.66 -6.55 1.04
CA LEU A 134 -6.11 -7.89 1.41
C LEU A 134 -6.57 -8.00 2.88
N ALA A 135 -5.93 -7.25 3.78
CA ALA A 135 -6.17 -7.32 5.23
C ALA A 135 -6.89 -6.09 5.81
N GLY A 136 -7.26 -5.11 4.98
CA GLY A 136 -7.70 -3.78 5.42
C GLY A 136 -9.03 -3.75 6.18
N THR A 137 -9.80 -4.83 6.18
CA THR A 137 -11.05 -4.98 6.96
C THR A 137 -10.83 -5.54 8.36
N LEU A 138 -9.59 -5.91 8.72
CA LEU A 138 -9.25 -6.41 10.05
C LEU A 138 -8.96 -5.24 11.00
N ASP A 139 -9.41 -5.32 12.25
CA ASP A 139 -9.29 -4.24 13.25
C ASP A 139 -7.85 -3.74 13.41
N ALA A 140 -6.88 -4.67 13.43
CA ALA A 140 -5.46 -4.35 13.53
C ALA A 140 -4.93 -3.53 12.34
N ALA A 141 -5.43 -3.78 11.12
CA ALA A 141 -5.06 -3.00 9.94
C ALA A 141 -5.78 -1.64 9.93
N MET A 142 -7.02 -1.59 10.40
CA MET A 142 -7.79 -0.35 10.53
C MET A 142 -7.17 0.62 11.52
N ALA A 143 -6.64 0.12 12.63
CA ALA A 143 -5.94 0.93 13.63
C ALA A 143 -4.71 1.66 13.07
N LEU A 144 -4.08 1.11 12.02
CA LEU A 144 -2.88 1.68 11.39
C LEU A 144 -3.18 2.50 10.13
N ARG A 145 -4.46 2.66 9.77
CA ARG A 145 -4.89 3.24 8.48
C ARG A 145 -4.32 4.63 8.23
N GLU A 146 -4.31 5.51 9.23
CA GLU A 146 -3.82 6.89 9.09
C GLU A 146 -2.31 6.93 8.85
N GLU A 147 -1.55 6.07 9.53
CA GLU A 147 -0.10 5.98 9.36
C GLU A 147 0.27 5.38 8.00
N ILE A 148 -0.48 4.34 7.57
CA ILE A 148 -0.32 3.76 6.23
C ILE A 148 -0.60 4.84 5.16
N ALA A 149 -1.65 5.65 5.34
CA ALA A 149 -1.98 6.74 4.43
C ALA A 149 -0.86 7.79 4.36
N PHE A 150 -0.21 8.11 5.48
CA PHE A 150 0.95 9.00 5.51
C PHE A 150 2.12 8.44 4.68
N PHE A 151 2.49 7.18 4.86
CA PHE A 151 3.56 6.56 4.07
C PHE A 151 3.21 6.45 2.58
N GLN A 152 1.94 6.20 2.24
CA GLN A 152 1.47 6.24 0.86
C GLN A 152 1.59 7.64 0.24
N ALA A 153 1.24 8.69 0.99
CA ALA A 153 1.41 10.07 0.55
C ALA A 153 2.90 10.40 0.30
N LEU A 154 3.78 9.98 1.22
CA LEU A 154 5.22 10.16 1.09
C LEU A 154 5.78 9.43 -0.13
N ARG A 155 5.36 8.19 -0.37
CA ARG A 155 5.70 7.42 -1.58
C ARG A 155 5.29 8.16 -2.85
N ILE A 156 4.07 8.71 -2.90
CA ILE A 156 3.57 9.47 -4.05
C ILE A 156 4.42 10.72 -4.28
N SER A 157 4.76 11.46 -3.21
CA SER A 157 5.60 12.65 -3.29
C SER A 157 7.01 12.33 -3.79
N LEU A 158 7.63 11.25 -3.30
CA LEU A 158 8.95 10.78 -3.79
C LEU A 158 8.91 10.33 -5.25
N ILE A 159 7.88 9.59 -5.68
CA ILE A 159 7.73 9.19 -7.09
C ILE A 159 7.55 10.40 -7.99
N LYS A 160 6.74 11.38 -7.55
CA LYS A 160 6.58 12.64 -8.28
C LYS A 160 7.90 13.38 -8.40
N LEU A 161 8.68 13.48 -7.33
CA LEU A 161 9.98 14.18 -7.33
C LEU A 161 11.04 13.45 -8.17
N THR A 162 11.05 12.12 -8.16
CA THR A 162 12.01 11.30 -8.93
C THR A 162 11.67 11.23 -10.41
N ARG A 163 10.38 11.25 -10.79
CA ARG A 163 9.94 11.38 -12.19
C ARG A 163 10.06 12.82 -12.69
N ALA A 164 9.75 13.79 -11.84
CA ALA A 164 9.92 15.20 -12.10
C ALA A 164 11.36 15.61 -11.80
N GLY A 165 12.29 15.30 -12.71
CA GLY A 165 13.42 16.22 -12.93
C GLY A 165 12.98 17.68 -13.11
N GLU A 166 11.69 17.93 -13.33
CA GLU A 166 11.03 19.23 -13.45
C GLU A 166 10.81 20.01 -12.13
N TRP A 167 10.72 19.35 -10.95
CA TRP A 167 10.47 20.07 -9.69
C TRP A 167 11.72 20.79 -9.17
N ARG A 168 12.91 20.23 -9.40
CA ARG A 168 14.18 20.97 -9.21
C ARG A 168 14.18 22.24 -10.04
N SER A 169 13.74 22.18 -11.31
CA SER A 169 13.64 23.39 -12.14
C SER A 169 12.71 24.45 -11.56
N ARG A 170 11.61 24.08 -10.87
CA ARG A 170 10.69 25.07 -10.28
C ARG A 170 11.25 25.70 -9.00
N VAL A 171 11.86 24.91 -8.12
CA VAL A 171 12.49 25.43 -6.89
C VAL A 171 13.78 26.20 -7.20
N GLU A 172 14.59 25.74 -8.16
CA GLU A 172 15.77 26.46 -8.65
C GLU A 172 15.35 27.77 -9.36
N LYS A 173 14.26 27.76 -10.16
CA LYS A 173 13.71 29.00 -10.75
C LYS A 173 13.17 29.96 -9.70
N GLU A 174 12.45 29.48 -8.69
CA GLU A 174 11.95 30.33 -7.59
C GLU A 174 13.10 30.87 -6.72
N ALA A 175 14.16 30.08 -6.49
CA ALA A 175 15.36 30.51 -5.77
C ALA A 175 16.20 31.52 -6.58
N ALA A 176 16.39 31.29 -7.88
CA ALA A 176 17.08 32.21 -8.79
C ALA A 176 16.32 33.53 -8.97
N LEU A 177 14.98 33.49 -9.00
CA LEU A 177 14.13 34.69 -9.08
C LEU A 177 14.28 35.55 -7.81
N LYS A 178 14.44 34.94 -6.63
CA LYS A 178 14.69 35.66 -5.38
C LYS A 178 16.07 36.33 -5.32
N GLN A 179 17.07 35.79 -6.01
CA GLN A 179 18.42 36.38 -6.05
C GLN A 179 18.53 37.56 -7.03
N LEU A 180 17.62 37.67 -8.02
CA LEU A 180 17.60 38.78 -8.99
C LEU A 180 16.78 39.99 -8.53
N VAL A 181 15.97 39.84 -7.49
CA VAL A 181 15.10 40.89 -6.93
C VAL A 181 15.66 41.46 -5.61
N ALA A 182 16.90 41.10 -5.26
CA ALA A 182 17.66 41.68 -4.14
C ALA A 182 18.79 42.57 -4.66
#